data_AF-A0A7C3ZKS5-F1
#
_entry.id   AF-A0A7C3ZKS5-F1
#
_cell.length_a   1.000
_cell.length_b   1.000
_cell.length_c   1.000
_cell.angle_alpha   90.00
_cell.angle_beta   90.00
_cell.angle_gamma   90.00
#
_symmetry.space_group_name_H-M   'P 1'
#
loop_
_entity.id
_entity.type
_entity.pdbx_description
1 polymer ?
#
loop_
_entity_poly.entity_id
_entity_poly.type
_entity_poly.pdbx_seq_one_letter_code
_entity_poly.pdbx_strand_id
1 'polypeptide(L)' 'MRNPSLTQQPRYKPAEVIRSQQQPSILDWLESSGRLLARDPSDEPGYGEEEEEISELMSVDDGGYEEEEMDLDDADID' A
#
# COMPACT_ATOMS: atom_id res chain seq x y z
N MET A 1 -18.23 11.66 30.03
CA MET A 1 -16.97 10.90 30.19
C MET A 1 -16.01 11.33 29.08
N ARG A 2 -14.75 11.63 29.40
CA ARG A 2 -13.72 12.06 28.43
C ARG A 2 -12.90 10.83 28.02
N ASN A 3 -12.80 10.55 26.72
CA ASN A 3 -11.98 9.45 26.21
C ASN A 3 -10.50 9.87 26.26
N PRO A 4 -9.63 9.17 27.00
CA PRO A 4 -8.22 9.52 27.11
C PRO A 4 -7.43 9.35 25.79
N SER A 5 -7.97 8.62 24.81
CA SER A 5 -7.33 8.42 23.51
C SER A 5 -7.66 9.50 22.47
N LEU A 6 -8.62 10.38 22.74
CA LEU A 6 -8.99 11.45 21.81
C LEU A 6 -8.20 12.72 22.10
N THR A 7 -7.47 13.19 21.08
CA THR A 7 -6.76 14.47 21.10
C THR A 7 -7.37 15.42 20.07
N GLN A 8 -7.36 16.73 20.35
CA GLN A 8 -7.85 17.76 19.44
C GLN A 8 -6.69 18.67 19.06
N GLN A 9 -6.51 18.92 17.77
CA GLN A 9 -5.47 19.81 17.25
C GLN A 9 -6.07 20.97 16.42
N PRO A 10 -5.54 22.20 16.55
CA PRO A 10 -6.06 23.38 15.85
C PRO A 10 -5.73 23.37 14.35
N ARG A 11 -6.75 23.54 13.49
CA ARG A 11 -6.63 23.47 12.03
C ARG A 11 -5.79 24.58 11.38
N TYR A 12 -5.71 25.74 12.03
CA TYR A 12 -5.01 26.93 11.49
C TYR A 12 -3.53 26.99 11.88
N LYS A 13 -3.06 26.04 12.70
CA LYS A 13 -1.65 25.96 13.08
C LYS A 13 -0.96 24.87 12.24
N PRO A 14 0.33 25.04 11.92
CA PRO A 14 1.09 23.96 11.33
C PRO A 14 1.07 22.74 12.24
N ALA A 15 1.03 21.55 11.63
CA ALA A 15 1.08 20.30 12.36
C ALA A 15 2.40 20.17 13.12
N GLU A 16 2.37 19.43 14.24
CA GLU A 16 3.60 19.08 14.95
C GLU A 16 4.48 18.19 14.07
N VAL A 17 5.77 18.48 14.02
CA VAL A 17 6.72 17.67 13.27
C VAL A 17 7.01 16.40 14.07
N ILE A 18 6.60 15.25 13.54
CA ILE A 18 7.01 13.96 14.08
C ILE A 18 8.52 13.84 13.88
N ARG A 19 9.28 13.81 14.98
CA ARG A 19 10.73 13.57 14.88
C ARG A 19 10.95 12.18 14.31
N SER A 20 11.87 12.08 13.35
CA SER A 20 12.42 10.79 12.96
C SER A 20 12.99 10.15 14.23
N GLN A 21 12.38 9.05 14.65
CA GLN A 21 12.95 8.23 15.70
C GLN A 21 14.20 7.60 15.10
N GLN A 22 15.37 7.92 15.62
CA GLN A 22 16.63 7.23 15.29
C GLN A 22 16.59 5.84 15.93
N GLN A 23 15.62 5.03 15.53
CA GLN A 23 15.60 3.62 15.88
C GLN A 23 16.79 2.97 15.17
N PRO A 24 17.47 2.01 15.82
CA PRO A 24 18.47 1.21 15.12
C PRO A 24 17.83 0.62 13.87
N SER A 25 18.60 0.51 12.79
CA SER A 25 18.12 -0.21 11.61
C SER A 25 17.59 -1.57 12.06
N ILE A 26 16.53 -2.06 11.41
CA ILE A 26 16.05 -3.41 11.70
C ILE A 26 17.18 -4.44 11.57
N LEU A 27 18.14 -4.21 10.67
CA LEU A 27 19.35 -5.02 10.52
C LEU A 27 20.26 -4.93 11.75
N ASP A 28 20.56 -3.72 12.23
CA ASP A 28 21.38 -3.51 13.43
C ASP A 28 20.73 -4.14 14.67
N TRP A 29 19.41 -4.06 14.78
CA TRP A 29 18.66 -4.71 15.86
C TRP A 29 18.68 -6.23 15.74
N LEU A 30 18.50 -6.78 14.53
CA LEU A 30 18.59 -8.22 14.30
C LEU A 30 20.01 -8.75 14.58
N GLU A 31 21.05 -8.01 14.19
CA GLU A 31 22.44 -8.36 14.46
C GLU A 31 22.76 -8.31 15.95
N SER A 32 22.44 -7.20 16.63
CA SER A 32 22.70 -7.04 18.08
C SER A 32 21.92 -8.01 18.96
N SER A 33 20.74 -8.46 18.51
CA SER A 33 19.93 -9.46 19.23
C SER A 33 20.30 -10.91 18.89
N GLY A 34 21.24 -11.13 17.95
CA GLY A 34 21.61 -12.47 17.49
C GLY A 34 20.50 -13.18 16.71
N ARG A 35 19.53 -12.43 16.18
CA ARG A 35 18.39 -12.94 15.40
C ARG A 35 18.61 -12.86 13.89
N LEU A 36 19.72 -12.27 13.44
CA LEU A 36 20.13 -12.26 12.05
C LEU A 36 20.79 -13.61 11.71
N LEU A 37 20.08 -14.45 10.96
CA LEU A 37 20.59 -15.74 10.47
C LEU A 37 20.96 -15.62 8.99
N ALA A 38 22.03 -16.31 8.57
CA ALA A 38 22.32 -16.47 7.16
C ALA A 38 21.22 -17.27 6.48
N ARG A 39 20.88 -16.90 5.25
CA ARG A 39 19.92 -17.64 4.44
C ARG A 39 20.49 -19.01 4.09
N ASP A 40 19.69 -20.07 4.22
CA ASP A 40 20.06 -21.39 3.69
C ASP A 40 19.93 -21.35 2.16
N PRO A 41 20.92 -21.82 1.38
CA PRO A 41 20.76 -21.99 -0.06
C PRO A 41 19.56 -22.86 -0.46
N SER A 42 19.03 -23.73 0.42
CA SER A 42 17.79 -24.45 0.16
C SER A 42 16.52 -23.61 0.32
N ASP A 43 16.60 -22.44 0.97
CA ASP A 43 15.47 -21.51 1.17
C ASP A 43 15.32 -20.51 0.02
N GLU A 44 16.08 -20.64 -1.07
CA GLU A 44 15.67 -20.01 -2.33
C GLU A 44 14.33 -20.64 -2.73
N PRO A 45 13.23 -19.86 -2.80
CA PRO A 45 12.08 -20.34 -3.53
C PRO A 45 12.63 -20.59 -4.92
N GLY A 46 12.67 -21.86 -5.31
CA GLY A 46 12.78 -22.19 -6.72
C GLY A 46 11.63 -21.44 -7.36
N TYR A 47 11.93 -20.30 -7.98
CA TYR A 47 11.11 -19.75 -9.04
C TYR A 47 11.20 -20.79 -10.14
N GLY A 48 10.50 -21.91 -9.91
CA GLY A 48 10.41 -23.03 -10.82
C GLY A 48 9.74 -22.50 -12.07
N GLU A 49 10.23 -22.98 -13.20
CA GLU A 49 9.94 -22.57 -14.57
C GLU A 49 8.45 -22.60 -14.98
N GLU A 50 7.54 -22.92 -14.05
CA GLU A 50 6.09 -22.93 -14.21
C GLU A 50 5.50 -21.59 -13.75
N GLU A 51 5.82 -20.51 -14.49
CA GLU A 51 4.97 -19.32 -14.48
C GLU A 51 3.68 -19.67 -15.24
N GLU A 52 2.62 -20.03 -14.52
CA GLU A 52 1.27 -20.05 -15.11
C GLU A 52 0.98 -18.66 -15.71
N GLU A 53 0.78 -18.59 -17.03
CA GLU A 53 0.66 -17.32 -17.75
C GLU A 53 -0.64 -16.61 -17.31
N ILE A 54 -0.52 -15.42 -16.72
CA ILE A 54 -1.65 -14.61 -16.21
C ILE A 54 -2.75 -14.41 -17.28
N SER A 55 -2.37 -14.49 -18.56
CA SER A 55 -3.25 -14.49 -19.74
C SER A 55 -4.35 -15.56 -19.68
N GLU A 56 -4.09 -16.75 -19.14
CA GLU A 56 -5.09 -17.81 -18.99
C GLU A 56 -6.14 -17.50 -17.90
N LEU A 57 -5.76 -16.70 -16.89
CA LEU A 57 -6.65 -16.28 -15.81
C LEU A 57 -7.55 -15.11 -16.22
N MET A 58 -7.11 -14.28 -17.17
CA MET A 58 -7.90 -13.20 -17.76
C MET A 58 -8.87 -13.78 -18.78
N SER A 59 -9.94 -14.42 -18.29
CA SER A 59 -11.06 -14.86 -19.12
C SER A 59 -11.59 -13.70 -19.97
N VAL A 60 -11.75 -13.97 -21.26
CA VAL A 60 -12.28 -13.09 -22.30
C VAL A 60 -13.75 -12.75 -21.99
N ASP A 61 -13.97 -11.79 -21.10
CA ASP A 61 -15.23 -11.06 -21.03
C ASP A 61 -14.89 -9.56 -20.94
N ASP A 62 -14.39 -9.03 -22.05
CA ASP A 62 -14.57 -7.63 -22.40
C ASP A 62 -16.06 -7.44 -22.78
N GLY A 63 -16.93 -7.70 -21.80
CA GLY A 63 -18.33 -7.32 -21.83
C GLY A 63 -18.33 -5.80 -21.78
N GLY A 64 -18.21 -5.20 -22.97
CA GLY A 64 -18.05 -3.79 -23.18
C GLY A 64 -18.96 -3.01 -22.25
N TYR A 65 -18.36 -2.20 -21.39
CA TYR A 65 -19.08 -1.13 -20.74
C TYR A 65 -19.57 -0.24 -21.88
N GLU A 66 -20.85 -0.34 -22.24
CA GLU A 66 -21.49 0.64 -23.10
C GLU A 66 -21.27 2.00 -22.43
N GLU A 67 -20.38 2.81 -23.01
CA GLU A 67 -20.27 4.22 -22.67
C GLU A 67 -21.61 4.85 -23.03
N GLU A 68 -22.52 4.89 -22.06
CA GLU A 68 -23.65 5.82 -22.13
C GLU A 68 -23.03 7.23 -22.14
N GLU A 69 -22.81 7.76 -23.34
CA GLU A 69 -22.49 9.17 -23.58
C GLU A 69 -23.60 10.01 -22.95
N MET A 70 -23.41 10.41 -21.69
CA MET A 70 -24.22 11.47 -21.08
C MET A 70 -23.83 12.78 -21.75
N ASP A 71 -24.55 13.14 -22.81
CA ASP A 71 -24.55 14.48 -23.39
C ASP A 71 -24.94 15.50 -22.30
N LEU A 72 -23.94 16.16 -21.74
CA LEU A 72 -24.08 17.25 -20.75
C LEU A 72 -24.29 18.61 -21.46
N ASP A 73 -25.15 18.64 -22.47
CA ASP A 73 -25.30 19.78 -23.38
C ASP A 73 -26.58 20.60 -23.13
N ASP A 74 -27.11 20.63 -21.89
CA ASP A 74 -28.22 21.55 -21.58
C ASP A 74 -28.29 22.03 -20.11
N ALA A 75 -27.14 22.39 -19.54
CA ALA A 75 -27.14 23.23 -18.34
C ALA A 75 -27.23 24.71 -18.77
N ASP A 76 -28.46 25.16 -19.01
CA ASP A 76 -28.87 26.54 -19.26
C ASP A 76 -28.00 27.58 -18.51
N ILE A 77 -27.20 28.34 -19.27
CA ILE A 77 -26.63 29.62 -18.87
C ILE A 77 -27.47 30.71 -19.55
N ASP A 78 -28.50 31.19 -18.85
CA ASP A 78 -28.88 32.62 -18.72
C ASP A 78 -29.89 32.83 -17.57
#